data_AF-A0A6N9PU75-F1
#
_entry.id   AF-A0A6N9PU75-F1
#
_cell.length_a   1.000
_cell.length_b   1.000
_cell.length_c   1.000
_cell.angle_alpha   90.00
_cell.angle_beta   90.00
_cell.angle_gamma   90.00
#
_symmetry.space_group_name_H-M   'P 1'
#
loop_
_entity.id
_entity.type
_entity.pdbx_description
1 polymer ?
#
loop_
_entity_poly.entity_id
_entity_poly.type
_entity_poly.pdbx_seq_one_letter_code
_entity_poly.pdbx_strand_id
1 'polypeptide(L)' 'MYPDLGFTHQFADEDIGHNCGEDEYHNGSLCGEYRPAQQETVDFPNGLWGFDGMEEDGELDSGMSVK' A
#
# COMPACT_ATOMS: atom_id res chain seq x y z
N MET A 1 -3.79 16.32 -24.36
CA MET A 1 -2.77 15.39 -23.85
C MET A 1 -1.61 16.21 -23.33
N TYR A 2 -0.96 15.79 -22.25
CA TYR A 2 0.17 16.49 -21.63
C TYR A 2 1.44 15.66 -21.84
N PRO A 3 2.16 15.85 -22.97
CA PRO A 3 3.27 14.97 -23.38
C PRO A 3 4.44 14.97 -22.41
N ASP A 4 4.64 16.07 -21.70
CA ASP A 4 5.74 16.24 -20.76
C ASP A 4 5.35 15.92 -19.30
N LEU A 5 4.08 15.57 -19.07
CA LEU A 5 3.62 15.21 -17.72
C LEU A 5 4.06 13.79 -17.41
N GLY A 6 5.04 13.69 -16.50
CA GLY A 6 5.43 12.47 -15.82
C GLY A 6 5.14 12.59 -14.32
N PHE A 7 4.58 11.55 -13.72
CA PHE A 7 4.38 11.51 -12.27
C PHE A 7 4.31 10.07 -11.76
N THR A 8 4.58 9.94 -10.48
CA THR A 8 4.48 8.70 -9.72
C THR A 8 3.31 8.83 -8.74
N HIS A 9 2.49 7.79 -8.64
CA HIS A 9 1.35 7.71 -7.75
C HIS A 9 1.55 6.54 -6.80
N GLN A 10 1.75 6.85 -5.52
CA GLN A 10 1.77 5.86 -4.43
C GLN A 10 0.38 5.76 -3.81
N PHE A 11 -0.05 4.53 -3.55
CA PHE A 11 -1.36 4.25 -2.98
C PHE A 11 -1.28 3.11 -1.96
N ALA A 12 -2.16 3.20 -0.96
CA ALA A 12 -2.38 2.20 0.06
C ALA A 12 -3.83 2.28 0.51
N ASP A 13 -4.48 1.12 0.61
CA ASP A 13 -5.83 0.98 1.13
C ASP A 13 -5.83 0.93 2.67
N GLU A 14 -7.01 1.03 3.28
CA GLU A 14 -7.23 0.88 4.72
C GLU A 14 -7.06 -0.56 5.22
N ASP A 15 -7.18 -1.53 4.33
CA ASP A 15 -6.88 -2.93 4.60
C ASP A 15 -5.37 -3.17 4.37
N ILE A 16 -4.57 -2.87 5.41
CA ILE A 16 -3.12 -3.05 5.41
C ILE A 16 -2.77 -4.50 5.00
N GLY A 17 -1.80 -4.65 4.09
CA GLY A 17 -1.48 -5.95 3.48
C GLY A 17 -2.13 -6.16 2.11
N HIS A 18 -3.07 -5.30 1.71
CA HIS A 18 -3.81 -5.40 0.46
C HIS A 18 -3.78 -4.09 -0.33
N ASN A 19 -4.00 -4.21 -1.65
CA ASN A 19 -4.26 -3.10 -2.57
C ASN A 19 -3.36 -1.85 -2.37
N CYS A 20 -2.05 -2.08 -2.29
CA CYS A 20 -1.04 -1.03 -2.17
C CYS A 20 0.02 -1.15 -3.26
N GLY A 21 0.72 -0.06 -3.52
CA GLY A 21 1.82 -0.03 -4.47
C GLY A 21 2.10 1.35 -5.05
N GLU A 22 2.78 1.34 -6.18
CA GLU A 22 3.19 2.54 -6.90
C GLU A 22 2.98 2.35 -8.40
N ASP A 23 2.48 3.38 -9.05
CA ASP A 23 2.33 3.47 -10.50
C ASP A 23 3.11 4.66 -11.05
N GLU A 24 3.83 4.45 -12.14
CA GLU A 24 4.53 5.50 -12.88
C GLU A 24 3.81 5.77 -14.20
N TYR A 25 3.54 7.06 -14.45
CA TYR A 25 2.85 7.53 -15.63
C TYR A 25 3.74 8.47 -16.45
N HIS A 26 3.73 8.31 -17.76
CA HIS A 26 4.37 9.23 -18.71
C HIS A 26 3.45 9.50 -19.91
N ASN A 27 3.20 10.77 -20.21
CA ASN A 27 2.29 11.19 -21.28
C ASN A 27 0.91 10.48 -21.20
N GLY A 28 0.39 10.34 -19.98
CA GLY A 28 -0.89 9.68 -19.71
C GLY A 28 -0.90 8.16 -19.92
N SER A 29 0.24 7.52 -20.15
CA SER A 29 0.37 6.06 -20.23
C SER A 29 1.02 5.52 -18.95
N LEU A 30 0.52 4.40 -18.44
CA LEU A 30 1.17 3.63 -17.38
C LEU A 30 2.43 2.99 -17.97
N CYS A 31 3.59 3.26 -17.38
CA CYS A 31 4.87 2.76 -17.86
C CYS A 31 5.69 2.03 -16.78
N GLY A 32 5.24 2.05 -15.53
CA GLY A 32 5.86 1.31 -14.43
C GLY A 32 4.83 0.95 -13.36
N GLU A 33 4.99 -0.23 -12.79
CA GLU A 33 4.17 -0.71 -11.68
C GLU A 33 5.08 -1.39 -10.66
N TYR A 34 4.93 -1.01 -9.40
CA TYR A 34 5.47 -1.75 -8.26
C TYR A 34 4.31 -2.20 -7.38
N ARG A 35 4.32 -3.49 -7.06
CA ARG A 35 3.36 -4.13 -6.17
C ARG A 35 4.18 -4.83 -5.08
N PRO A 36 4.10 -4.37 -3.81
CA PRO A 36 4.78 -5.02 -2.72
C PRO A 36 4.26 -6.45 -2.53
N ALA A 37 5.08 -7.30 -1.93
CA ALA A 37 4.75 -8.69 -1.66
C ALA A 37 5.24 -9.13 -0.28
N GLN A 38 4.57 -10.13 0.30
CA GLN A 38 4.90 -10.68 1.62
C GLN A 38 4.91 -9.56 2.68
N GLN A 39 5.97 -9.44 3.48
CA GLN A 39 6.09 -8.42 4.52
C GLN A 39 5.98 -6.99 3.97
N GLU A 40 6.41 -6.76 2.72
CA GLU A 40 6.34 -5.44 2.12
C GLU A 40 4.89 -4.95 1.94
N THR A 41 3.88 -5.84 1.87
CA THR A 41 2.48 -5.40 1.76
C THR A 41 1.98 -4.75 3.04
N VAL A 42 2.65 -4.97 4.17
CA VAL A 42 2.38 -4.34 5.46
C VAL A 42 3.30 -3.13 5.67
N ASP A 43 4.59 -3.29 5.37
CA ASP A 43 5.58 -2.23 5.60
C ASP A 43 5.36 -1.01 4.67
N PHE A 44 5.03 -1.24 3.40
CA PHE A 44 4.81 -0.16 2.42
C PHE A 44 3.68 0.80 2.82
N PRO A 45 2.44 0.33 3.10
CA PRO A 45 1.35 1.23 3.48
C PRO A 45 1.58 1.89 4.85
N ASN A 46 2.22 1.19 5.80
CA ASN A 46 2.59 1.79 7.09
C ASN A 46 3.57 2.96 6.93
N GLY A 47 4.56 2.83 6.05
CA GLY A 47 5.46 3.92 5.72
C GLY A 47 4.75 5.08 5.02
N LEU A 48 3.82 4.78 4.11
CA LEU A 48 3.05 5.80 3.39
C LEU A 48 2.13 6.60 4.33
N TRP A 49 1.53 5.93 5.32
CA TRP A 49 0.59 6.54 6.27
C TRP A 49 1.28 7.08 7.54
N GLY A 50 2.58 6.82 7.71
CA GLY A 50 3.36 7.27 8.85
C GLY A 50 3.11 6.46 10.13
N PHE A 51 2.70 5.21 9.99
CA PHE A 51 2.52 4.23 11.08
C PHE A 51 3.79 3.42 11.38
N ASP A 52 4.86 3.63 10.63
CA ASP A 52 6.15 2.98 10.88
C ASP A 52 6.61 3.13 12.34
N GLY A 53 6.80 1.99 13.01
CA GLY A 53 7.25 1.94 14.40
C GLY A 53 6.17 2.23 15.45
N MET A 54 4.90 2.37 15.05
CA MET A 54 3.78 2.28 15.98
C MET A 54 3.57 0.81 16.36
N GLU A 55 3.27 0.56 17.64
CA GLU A 55 2.87 -0.78 18.07
C GLU A 55 1.52 -1.09 17.43
N GLU A 56 1.40 -2.23 16.74
CA GLU A 56 0.09 -2.75 16.34
C GLU A 56 -0.73 -2.92 17.62
N ASP A 57 -1.79 -2.14 17.75
CA ASP A 57 -2.83 -2.32 18.74
C ASP A 57 -3.54 -3.64 18.43
N GLY A 58 -2.99 -4.72 19.01
CA GLY A 58 -3.46 -6.08 18.82
C GLY A 58 -4.89 -6.28 19.35
N GLU A 59 -5.89 -6.00 18.52
CA GLU A 59 -7.26 -6.47 18.70
C GLU A 59 -7.70 -7.30 17.49
N LEU A 60 -7.12 -8.50 17.38
CA LEU A 60 -7.79 -9.61 16.71
C LEU A 60 -8.74 -10.31 17.71
N ASP A 61 -9.82 -9.63 18.12
CA ASP A 61 -11.00 -10.35 18.62
C ASP A 61 -11.74 -10.97 17.43
N SER A 62 -11.24 -12.12 16.97
CA SER A 62 -12.08 -13.06 16.25
C SER A 62 -12.33 -14.25 17.16
N GLY A 63 -13.39 -14.13 17.96
CA GLY A 63 -13.91 -15.19 18.80
C GLY A 63 -14.05 -16.52 18.06
N MET A 64 -13.04 -17.38 18.19
CA MET A 64 -13.14 -18.80 17.86
C MET A 64 -13.51 -19.56 19.14
N SER A 65 -14.75 -20.04 19.15
CA SER A 65 -15.36 -20.86 20.20
C SER A 65 -14.43 -21.93 20.75
N VAL A 66 -14.17 -21.89 22.06
CA VAL A 66 -13.80 -23.10 22.81
C VAL A 66 -15.11 -23.78 23.19
N LYS A 67 -15.38 -24.95 22.58
CA LYS A 67 -16.35 -25.91 23.10
C LYS A 67 -15.76 -26.65 24.28
#